data_AF-A0A940TTF9-F1
#
_entry.id   AF-A0A940TTF9-F1
#
_cell.length_a   1.000
_cell.length_b   1.000
_cell.length_c   1.000
_cell.angle_alpha   90.00
_cell.angle_beta   90.00
_cell.angle_gamma   90.00
#
_symmetry.space_group_name_H-M   'P 1'
#
loop_
_entity.id
_entity.type
_entity.pdbx_description
1 polymer ?
#
loop_
_entity_poly.entity_id
_entity_poly.type
_entity_poly.pdbx_seq_one_letter_code
_entity_poly.pdbx_strand_id
1 'polypeptide(L)'
;LMFFLSTLPVYAGASLDTVQTNVNKVLDVLRDPELKAESAKEIKKEKLDAIYEQMFDEVELSRRTLGGNWNKLNPAQQQEFIHLYRQVLEKAYMDKILSYTNEKIVFSKDNVLSNNQAEVQTKVITSSNEIPIFYRLILKDGTWKVYDVVVENVSLVQNYRSQFNSILAKNTPDQLLEILRKKVKGQ
;
A
#
# COMPACT_ATOMS: atom_id res chain seq x y z
N LEU A 1 28.44 39.95 7.74
CA LEU A 1 27.94 38.87 6.87
C LEU A 1 27.13 37.93 7.77
N MET A 2 25.79 38.03 7.74
CA MET A 2 24.91 37.28 8.65
C MET A 2 24.63 35.91 8.03
N PHE A 3 25.16 34.84 8.61
CA PHE A 3 24.87 33.47 8.20
C PHE A 3 23.46 33.10 8.70
N PHE A 4 22.48 33.11 7.81
CA PHE A 4 21.23 32.40 8.04
C PHE A 4 21.49 30.90 7.91
N LEU A 5 21.65 30.20 9.03
CA LEU A 5 21.46 28.74 9.05
C LEU A 5 19.96 28.47 8.88
N SER A 6 19.53 28.29 7.64
CA SER A 6 18.25 27.66 7.35
C SER A 6 18.34 26.20 7.81
N THR A 7 17.81 25.89 8.99
CA THR A 7 17.55 24.51 9.40
C THR A 7 16.54 23.94 8.41
N LEU A 8 17.00 23.13 7.45
CA LEU A 8 16.10 22.30 6.69
C LEU A 8 15.30 21.48 7.71
N PRO A 9 13.96 21.50 7.67
CA PRO A 9 13.19 20.69 8.58
C PRO A 9 13.62 19.23 8.41
N VAL A 10 13.77 18.54 9.54
CA VAL A 10 14.20 17.14 9.66
C VAL A 10 13.12 16.23 9.08
N TYR A 11 12.90 16.31 7.76
CA TYR A 11 12.01 15.44 7.00
C TYR A 11 12.80 14.45 6.15
N ALA A 12 14.10 14.69 5.94
CA ALA A 12 14.99 13.70 5.34
C ALA A 12 15.06 12.48 6.26
N GLY A 13 14.63 11.31 5.77
CA GLY A 13 14.58 10.07 6.54
C GLY A 13 13.21 9.74 7.16
N ALA A 14 12.30 10.71 7.36
CA ALA A 14 11.01 10.45 7.99
C ALA A 14 10.11 9.49 7.17
N SER A 15 10.20 9.56 5.83
CA SER A 15 9.55 8.61 4.92
C SER A 15 10.12 7.20 5.07
N LEU A 16 11.46 7.07 5.14
CA LEU A 16 12.14 5.80 5.35
C LEU A 16 11.76 5.19 6.70
N ASP A 17 11.83 5.96 7.78
CA ASP A 17 11.47 5.52 9.13
C ASP A 17 10.02 5.04 9.19
N THR A 18 9.11 5.72 8.50
CA THR A 18 7.70 5.33 8.40
C THR A 18 7.55 3.96 7.75
N VAL A 19 8.20 3.73 6.61
CA VAL A 19 8.12 2.43 5.91
C VAL A 19 8.79 1.34 6.75
N GLN A 20 9.99 1.60 7.27
CA GLN A 20 10.74 0.65 8.08
C GLN A 20 9.97 0.24 9.33
N THR A 21 9.36 1.20 10.04
CA THR A 21 8.54 0.93 11.23
C THR A 21 7.36 0.02 10.90
N ASN A 22 6.59 0.33 9.85
CA ASN A 22 5.40 -0.46 9.50
C ASN A 22 5.76 -1.84 8.95
N VAL A 23 6.81 -1.95 8.14
CA VAL A 23 7.31 -3.25 7.65
C VAL A 23 7.81 -4.10 8.82
N ASN A 24 8.50 -3.53 9.80
CA ASN A 24 8.93 -4.27 10.99
C ASN A 24 7.72 -4.76 11.81
N LYS A 25 6.68 -3.95 12.00
CA LYS A 25 5.42 -4.41 12.63
C LYS A 25 4.82 -5.62 11.90
N VAL A 26 4.81 -5.60 10.56
CA VAL A 26 4.35 -6.76 9.76
C VAL A 26 5.22 -7.98 10.05
N LEU A 27 6.54 -7.83 10.03
CA LEU A 27 7.46 -8.92 10.32
C LEU A 27 7.29 -9.49 11.73
N ASP A 28 7.04 -8.63 12.73
CA ASP A 28 6.79 -9.04 14.11
C ASP A 28 5.54 -9.93 14.19
N VAL A 29 4.44 -9.56 13.53
CA VAL A 29 3.22 -10.38 13.45
C VAL A 29 3.49 -11.73 12.75
N LEU A 30 4.27 -11.72 11.67
CA LEU A 30 4.55 -12.93 10.89
C LEU A 30 5.50 -13.89 11.63
N ARG A 31 6.41 -13.35 12.45
CA ARG A 31 7.42 -14.12 13.21
C ARG A 31 6.94 -14.53 14.61
N ASP A 32 5.84 -13.98 15.09
CA ASP A 32 5.30 -14.25 16.41
C ASP A 32 5.09 -15.77 16.64
N PRO A 33 5.82 -16.38 17.60
CA PRO A 33 5.70 -17.81 17.86
C PRO A 33 4.31 -18.21 18.35
N GLU A 34 3.56 -17.31 19.00
CA GLU A 34 2.21 -17.57 19.50
C GLU A 34 1.18 -17.64 18.37
N LEU A 35 1.50 -17.05 17.21
CA LEU A 35 0.61 -17.01 16.05
C LEU A 35 0.96 -18.06 14.98
N LYS A 36 1.78 -19.07 15.29
CA LYS A 36 2.20 -20.10 14.32
C LYS A 36 1.11 -21.10 13.94
N ALA A 37 0.15 -21.35 14.83
CA ALA A 37 -0.91 -22.33 14.58
C ALA A 37 -1.87 -21.84 13.48
N GLU A 38 -2.42 -22.77 12.69
CA GLU A 38 -3.41 -22.43 11.65
C GLU A 38 -4.65 -21.73 12.24
N SER A 39 -5.03 -22.08 13.47
CA SER A 39 -6.12 -21.42 14.20
C SER A 39 -5.88 -19.93 14.47
N ALA A 40 -4.63 -19.45 14.42
CA ALA A 40 -4.28 -18.05 14.60
C ALA A 40 -4.27 -17.25 13.28
N LYS A 41 -4.61 -17.88 12.15
CA LYS A 41 -4.58 -17.22 10.83
C LYS A 41 -5.46 -15.98 10.74
N GLU A 42 -6.68 -16.04 11.26
CA GLU A 42 -7.58 -14.88 11.26
C GLU A 42 -7.06 -13.75 12.17
N ILE A 43 -6.50 -14.09 13.34
CA ILE A 43 -5.85 -13.13 14.24
C ILE A 43 -4.66 -12.44 13.54
N LYS A 44 -3.87 -13.19 12.76
CA LYS A 44 -2.80 -12.59 11.95
C LYS A 44 -3.35 -11.60 10.94
N LYS A 45 -4.41 -11.96 10.20
CA LYS A 45 -5.04 -11.07 9.22
C LYS A 45 -5.53 -9.78 9.88
N GLU A 46 -6.23 -9.87 11.01
CA GLU A 46 -6.70 -8.69 11.75
C GLU A 46 -5.53 -7.76 12.18
N LYS A 47 -4.44 -8.33 12.68
CA LYS A 47 -3.24 -7.55 13.05
C LYS A 47 -2.59 -6.88 11.83
N LEU A 48 -2.49 -7.59 10.71
CA LEU A 48 -1.95 -7.07 9.46
C LEU A 48 -2.84 -5.96 8.87
N ASP A 49 -4.16 -6.12 8.99
CA ASP A 49 -5.16 -5.16 8.56
C ASP A 49 -5.06 -3.84 9.36
N ALA A 50 -4.87 -3.94 10.68
CA ALA A 50 -4.60 -2.75 11.51
C ALA A 50 -3.29 -2.03 11.12
N ILE A 51 -2.26 -2.76 10.69
CA ILE A 51 -1.01 -2.15 10.19
C ILE A 51 -1.26 -1.48 8.83
N TYR A 52 -2.06 -2.09 7.96
CA TYR A 52 -2.44 -1.51 6.67
C TYR A 52 -3.09 -0.13 6.85
N GLU A 53 -4.06 0.00 7.77
CA GLU A 53 -4.74 1.28 8.05
C GLU A 53 -3.77 2.38 8.53
N GLN A 54 -2.74 1.99 9.29
CA GLN A 54 -1.70 2.91 9.74
C GLN A 54 -0.71 3.28 8.64
N MET A 55 -0.43 2.36 7.72
CA MET A 55 0.61 2.53 6.71
C MET A 55 0.11 3.24 5.44
N PHE A 56 -1.13 2.98 5.02
CA PHE A 56 -1.66 3.43 3.73
C PHE A 56 -2.57 4.65 3.84
N ASP A 57 -2.59 5.48 2.80
CA ASP A 57 -3.69 6.41 2.52
C ASP A 57 -4.57 5.75 1.46
N GLU A 58 -5.58 5.00 1.92
CA GLU A 58 -6.48 4.23 1.06
C GLU A 58 -7.32 5.13 0.13
N VAL A 59 -7.58 6.38 0.55
CA VAL A 59 -8.28 7.37 -0.27
C VAL A 59 -7.40 7.81 -1.43
N GLU A 60 -6.14 8.19 -1.16
CA GLU A 60 -5.21 8.62 -2.20
C GLU A 60 -4.83 7.46 -3.12
N LEU A 61 -4.64 6.25 -2.58
CA LEU A 61 -4.45 5.03 -3.36
C LEU A 61 -5.64 4.81 -4.30
N SER A 62 -6.87 4.82 -3.77
CA SER A 62 -8.09 4.60 -4.56
C SER A 62 -8.32 5.67 -5.63
N ARG A 63 -8.13 6.94 -5.26
CA ARG A 63 -8.24 8.09 -6.15
C ARG A 63 -7.24 7.99 -7.30
N ARG A 64 -5.99 7.64 -7.00
CA ARG A 64 -4.97 7.43 -8.03
C ARG A 64 -5.29 6.23 -8.89
N THR A 65 -5.79 5.14 -8.33
CA THR A 65 -6.15 3.96 -9.11
C THR A 65 -7.30 4.25 -10.07
N LEU A 66 -8.35 4.99 -9.69
CA LEU A 66 -9.41 5.39 -10.62
C LEU A 66 -9.02 6.54 -11.56
N GLY A 67 -8.03 7.35 -11.19
CA GLY A 67 -7.60 8.51 -11.98
C GLY A 67 -8.77 9.45 -12.27
N GLY A 68 -8.90 9.89 -13.52
CA GLY A 68 -10.00 10.78 -13.94
C GLY A 68 -11.40 10.21 -13.73
N ASN A 69 -11.54 8.88 -13.65
CA ASN A 69 -12.83 8.24 -13.37
C ASN A 69 -13.31 8.43 -11.92
N TRP A 70 -12.43 8.80 -10.99
CA TRP A 70 -12.81 9.08 -9.60
C TRP A 70 -13.98 10.07 -9.50
N ASN A 71 -13.95 11.10 -10.36
CA ASN A 71 -14.96 12.16 -10.39
C ASN A 71 -16.30 11.73 -11.01
N LYS A 72 -16.39 10.52 -11.57
CA LYS A 72 -17.65 9.94 -12.06
C LYS A 72 -18.45 9.27 -10.94
N LEU A 73 -17.79 8.92 -9.83
CA LEU A 73 -18.43 8.31 -8.67
C LEU A 73 -18.98 9.43 -7.77
N ASN A 74 -20.20 9.25 -7.28
CA ASN A 74 -20.73 10.06 -6.18
C ASN A 74 -20.04 9.71 -4.85
N PRO A 75 -20.21 10.51 -3.77
CA PRO A 75 -19.53 10.27 -2.50
C PRO A 75 -19.78 8.88 -1.89
N ALA A 76 -21.00 8.34 -1.98
CA ALA A 76 -21.31 7.01 -1.47
C ALA A 76 -20.60 5.92 -2.29
N GLN A 77 -20.58 6.06 -3.61
CA GLN A 77 -19.87 5.14 -4.51
C GLN A 77 -18.35 5.21 -4.28
N GLN A 78 -17.78 6.38 -3.98
CA GLN A 78 -16.36 6.53 -3.67
C GLN A 78 -15.99 5.76 -2.39
N GLN A 79 -16.78 5.91 -1.33
CA GLN A 79 -16.59 5.17 -0.08
C GLN A 79 -16.71 3.66 -0.28
N GLU A 80 -17.73 3.23 -1.02
CA GLU A 80 -17.91 1.82 -1.33
C GLU A 80 -16.75 1.27 -2.18
N PHE A 81 -16.27 2.04 -3.16
CA PHE A 81 -15.12 1.65 -3.97
C PHE A 81 -13.87 1.46 -3.11
N ILE A 82 -13.57 2.40 -2.20
CA ILE A 82 -12.41 2.29 -1.28
C ILE A 82 -12.47 0.96 -0.51
N HIS A 83 -13.62 0.67 0.09
CA HIS A 83 -13.82 -0.54 0.88
C HIS A 83 -13.68 -1.83 0.04
N LEU A 84 -14.37 -1.90 -1.10
CA LEU A 84 -14.30 -3.06 -1.98
C LEU A 84 -12.91 -3.25 -2.59
N TYR A 85 -12.23 -2.15 -2.92
CA TYR A 85 -10.90 -2.24 -3.50
C TYR A 85 -9.88 -2.74 -2.48
N ARG A 86 -9.96 -2.30 -1.21
CA ARG A 86 -9.16 -2.86 -0.12
C ARG A 86 -9.33 -4.38 -0.02
N GLN A 87 -10.57 -4.88 -0.02
CA GLN A 87 -10.84 -6.33 0.01
C GLN A 87 -10.30 -7.07 -1.22
N VAL A 88 -10.34 -6.44 -2.40
CA VAL A 88 -9.73 -7.01 -3.61
C VAL A 88 -8.21 -7.11 -3.48
N LEU A 89 -7.56 -6.11 -2.88
CA LEU A 89 -6.11 -6.14 -2.61
C LEU A 89 -5.77 -7.18 -1.55
N GLU A 90 -6.54 -7.25 -0.47
CA GLU A 90 -6.38 -8.26 0.58
C GLU A 90 -6.45 -9.67 -0.03
N LYS A 91 -7.48 -9.98 -0.82
CA LYS A 91 -7.62 -11.26 -1.51
C LYS A 91 -6.47 -11.57 -2.46
N ALA A 92 -5.89 -10.55 -3.09
CA ALA A 92 -4.80 -10.74 -4.04
C ALA A 92 -3.43 -10.99 -3.39
N TYR A 93 -3.21 -10.47 -2.18
CA TYR A 93 -1.86 -10.37 -1.61
C TYR A 93 -1.70 -10.95 -0.18
N MET A 94 -2.78 -11.08 0.59
CA MET A 94 -2.70 -11.53 1.99
C MET A 94 -2.06 -12.91 2.13
N ASP A 95 -2.43 -13.88 1.30
CA ASP A 95 -1.84 -15.22 1.36
C ASP A 95 -0.33 -15.21 1.07
N LYS A 96 0.13 -14.34 0.16
CA LYS A 96 1.58 -14.17 -0.12
C LYS A 96 2.32 -13.52 1.05
N ILE A 97 1.67 -12.62 1.78
CA ILE A 97 2.23 -12.02 3.00
C ILE A 97 2.32 -13.08 4.11
N LEU A 98 1.26 -13.87 4.28
CA LEU A 98 1.20 -14.96 5.26
C LEU A 98 2.18 -16.11 4.94
N SER A 99 2.55 -16.29 3.67
CA SER A 99 3.54 -17.28 3.23
C SER A 99 5.00 -16.85 3.43
N TYR A 100 5.26 -15.76 4.15
CA TYR A 100 6.61 -15.30 4.47
C TYR A 100 7.45 -16.40 5.15
N THR A 101 8.70 -16.58 4.71
CA THR A 101 9.59 -17.66 5.16
C THR A 101 10.89 -17.18 5.80
N ASN A 102 10.90 -15.98 6.40
CA ASN A 102 12.07 -15.32 7.00
C ASN A 102 13.04 -14.69 5.99
N GLU A 103 12.56 -14.26 4.83
CA GLU A 103 13.35 -13.50 3.86
C GLU A 103 13.91 -12.21 4.49
N LYS A 104 15.15 -11.87 4.17
CA LYS A 104 15.79 -10.63 4.66
C LYS A 104 15.22 -9.44 3.89
N ILE A 105 14.78 -8.41 4.61
CA ILE A 105 14.38 -7.14 4.02
C ILE A 105 15.51 -6.13 4.20
N VAL A 106 15.97 -5.55 3.09
CA VAL A 106 17.01 -4.51 3.07
C VAL A 106 16.36 -3.19 2.70
N PHE A 107 16.48 -2.19 3.55
CA PHE A 107 16.04 -0.83 3.27
C PHE A 107 17.19 -0.03 2.65
N SER A 108 16.86 0.74 1.62
CA SER A 108 17.78 1.70 0.99
C SER A 108 17.31 3.12 1.31
N LYS A 109 18.10 4.12 0.90
CA LYS A 109 17.73 5.53 1.04
C LYS A 109 16.37 5.84 0.42
N ASP A 110 15.68 6.83 0.95
CA ASP A 110 14.52 7.44 0.33
C ASP A 110 14.94 8.49 -0.72
N ASN A 111 14.13 8.62 -1.76
CA ASN A 111 14.27 9.64 -2.78
C ASN A 111 13.09 10.60 -2.66
N VAL A 112 13.38 11.90 -2.52
CA VAL A 112 12.34 12.93 -2.56
C VAL A 112 11.84 13.07 -4.00
N LEU A 113 10.54 12.83 -4.22
CA LEU A 113 9.89 12.99 -5.52
C LEU A 113 9.34 14.41 -5.70
N SER A 114 8.87 15.02 -4.61
CA SER A 114 8.41 16.42 -4.55
C SER A 114 8.33 16.89 -3.08
N ASN A 115 7.91 18.13 -2.84
CA ASN A 115 7.80 18.70 -1.48
C ASN A 115 6.97 17.86 -0.50
N ASN A 116 6.03 17.04 -0.99
CA ASN A 116 5.18 16.19 -0.15
C ASN A 116 5.15 14.73 -0.63
N GLN A 117 6.05 14.32 -1.53
CA GLN A 117 6.10 12.94 -2.02
C GLN A 117 7.52 12.39 -1.94
N ALA A 118 7.62 11.12 -1.53
CA ALA A 118 8.88 10.41 -1.43
C ALA A 118 8.71 8.98 -1.96
N GLU A 119 9.82 8.36 -2.33
CA GLU A 119 9.89 6.94 -2.67
C GLU A 119 10.93 6.27 -1.78
N VAL A 120 10.53 5.25 -1.03
CA VAL A 120 11.42 4.43 -0.21
C VAL A 120 11.68 3.13 -0.95
N GLN A 121 12.95 2.84 -1.22
CA GLN A 121 13.36 1.61 -1.86
C GLN A 121 13.69 0.54 -0.83
N THR A 122 13.15 -0.65 -1.02
CA THR A 122 13.51 -1.86 -0.28
C THR A 122 13.82 -3.02 -1.23
N LYS A 123 14.43 -4.06 -0.69
CA LYS A 123 14.64 -5.33 -1.38
C LYS A 123 14.32 -6.48 -0.44
N VAL A 124 13.58 -7.46 -0.94
CA VAL A 124 13.41 -8.76 -0.29
C VAL A 124 14.44 -9.72 -0.87
N ILE A 125 15.31 -10.26 -0.02
CA ILE A 125 16.35 -11.20 -0.40
C ILE A 125 15.83 -12.61 -0.11
N THR A 126 15.59 -13.38 -1.17
CA THR A 126 15.23 -14.81 -1.08
C THR A 126 16.49 -15.67 -1.26
N SER A 127 16.33 -17.01 -1.23
CA SER A 127 17.44 -17.92 -1.51
C SER A 127 17.95 -17.86 -2.96
N SER A 128 17.14 -17.35 -3.89
CA SER A 128 17.43 -17.38 -5.33
C SER A 128 17.36 -16.03 -6.02
N ASN A 129 16.70 -15.02 -5.44
CA ASN A 129 16.42 -13.76 -6.10
C ASN A 129 16.47 -12.56 -5.12
N GLU A 130 16.71 -11.37 -5.68
CA GLU A 130 16.43 -10.10 -5.01
C GLU A 130 15.18 -9.47 -5.64
N ILE A 131 14.16 -9.22 -4.83
CA ILE A 131 12.89 -8.65 -5.29
C ILE A 131 12.85 -7.18 -4.84
N PRO A 132 13.03 -6.21 -5.75
CA PRO A 132 12.93 -4.80 -5.41
C PRO A 132 11.47 -4.39 -5.18
N ILE A 133 11.25 -3.65 -4.10
CA ILE A 133 9.95 -3.07 -3.75
C ILE A 133 10.14 -1.58 -3.49
N PHE A 134 9.34 -0.74 -4.13
CA PHE A 134 9.35 0.71 -3.90
C PHE A 134 8.02 1.14 -3.31
N TYR A 135 8.07 1.83 -2.17
CA TYR A 135 6.91 2.43 -1.53
C TYR A 135 6.86 3.89 -1.89
N ARG A 136 5.79 4.34 -2.53
CA ARG A 136 5.58 5.76 -2.82
C ARG A 136 4.67 6.36 -1.77
N LEU A 137 5.15 7.41 -1.13
CA LEU A 137 4.52 8.03 0.02
C LEU A 137 4.09 9.45 -0.28
N ILE A 138 3.02 9.87 0.37
CA ILE A 138 2.55 11.25 0.43
C ILE A 138 2.56 11.73 1.88
N LEU A 139 3.02 12.96 2.10
CA LEU A 139 2.95 13.63 3.40
C LEU A 139 1.58 14.31 3.50
N LYS A 140 0.77 13.85 4.45
CA LYS A 140 -0.58 14.35 4.71
C LYS A 140 -0.76 14.55 6.21
N ASP A 141 -1.17 15.75 6.59
CA ASP A 141 -1.39 16.14 7.99
C ASP A 141 -0.18 15.80 8.90
N GLY A 142 1.03 16.05 8.39
CA GLY A 142 2.29 15.76 9.08
C GLY A 142 2.70 14.28 9.13
N THR A 143 1.93 13.38 8.52
CA THR A 143 2.19 11.93 8.52
C THR A 143 2.48 11.43 7.11
N TRP A 144 3.53 10.63 6.95
CA TRP A 144 3.80 9.94 5.68
C TRP A 144 2.88 8.72 5.55
N LYS A 145 2.24 8.57 4.40
CA LYS A 145 1.34 7.45 4.10
C LYS A 145 1.65 6.90 2.71
N VAL A 146 1.64 5.57 2.58
CA VAL A 146 1.85 4.90 1.30
C VAL A 146 0.60 5.04 0.43
N TYR A 147 0.78 5.47 -0.82
CA TYR A 147 -0.30 5.53 -1.82
C TYR A 147 -0.08 4.58 -3.01
N ASP A 148 1.12 4.04 -3.20
CA ASP A 148 1.44 3.08 -4.25
C ASP A 148 2.60 2.19 -3.80
N VAL A 149 2.58 0.93 -4.28
CA VAL A 149 3.66 -0.03 -4.09
C VAL A 149 4.05 -0.55 -5.47
N VAL A 150 5.35 -0.48 -5.77
CA VAL A 150 5.92 -0.96 -7.02
C VAL A 150 6.74 -2.20 -6.72
N VAL A 151 6.34 -3.36 -7.23
CA VAL A 151 7.07 -4.62 -7.07
C VAL A 151 7.61 -5.01 -8.43
N GLU A 152 8.92 -5.25 -8.54
CA GLU A 152 9.56 -5.62 -9.82
C GLU A 152 9.19 -4.67 -10.97
N ASN A 153 9.18 -3.36 -10.68
CA ASN A 153 8.79 -2.28 -11.60
C ASN A 153 7.30 -2.26 -12.01
N VAL A 154 6.46 -3.09 -11.40
CA VAL A 154 5.00 -3.08 -11.61
C VAL A 154 4.32 -2.32 -10.48
N SER A 155 3.80 -1.13 -10.80
CA SER A 155 3.02 -0.31 -9.87
C SER A 155 1.63 -0.90 -9.66
N LEU A 156 1.24 -1.08 -8.40
CA LEU A 156 -0.10 -1.52 -8.01
C LEU A 156 -1.15 -0.55 -8.55
N VAL A 157 -0.95 0.76 -8.34
CA VAL A 157 -1.86 1.80 -8.83
C VAL A 157 -2.04 1.72 -10.34
N GLN A 158 -0.95 1.64 -11.12
CA GLN A 158 -1.04 1.62 -12.58
C GLN A 158 -1.67 0.33 -13.11
N ASN A 159 -1.33 -0.80 -12.51
CA ASN A 159 -1.90 -2.10 -12.89
C ASN A 159 -3.43 -2.09 -12.76
N TYR A 160 -3.95 -1.72 -11.58
CA TYR A 160 -5.39 -1.68 -11.36
C TYR A 160 -6.08 -0.54 -12.11
N ARG A 161 -5.40 0.61 -12.30
CA ARG A 161 -5.93 1.71 -13.13
C ARG A 161 -6.24 1.25 -14.55
N SER A 162 -5.33 0.50 -15.18
CA SER A 162 -5.56 -0.04 -16.52
C SER A 162 -6.81 -0.92 -16.57
N GLN A 163 -6.98 -1.80 -15.57
CA GLN A 163 -8.13 -2.69 -15.47
C GLN A 163 -9.44 -1.91 -15.27
N PHE A 164 -9.49 -0.97 -14.34
CA PHE A 164 -10.69 -0.19 -14.07
C PHE A 164 -11.03 0.79 -15.20
N ASN A 165 -10.04 1.35 -15.89
CA ASN A 165 -10.28 2.12 -17.11
C ASN A 165 -10.94 1.26 -18.19
N SER A 166 -10.48 0.03 -18.39
CA SER A 166 -11.08 -0.90 -19.35
C SER A 166 -12.54 -1.23 -18.99
N ILE A 167 -12.83 -1.45 -17.70
CA ILE A 167 -14.20 -1.68 -17.22
C ILE A 167 -15.06 -0.44 -17.44
N LEU A 168 -14.63 0.73 -16.95
CA LEU A 168 -15.41 1.97 -17.01
C LEU A 168 -15.50 2.60 -18.40
N ALA A 169 -14.73 2.09 -19.38
CA ALA A 169 -14.93 2.45 -20.79
C ALA A 169 -16.25 1.89 -21.36
N LYS A 170 -16.78 0.82 -20.75
CA LYS A 170 -17.98 0.11 -21.24
C LYS A 170 -19.09 0.01 -20.18
N ASN A 171 -18.83 0.46 -18.97
CA ASN A 171 -19.70 0.25 -17.81
C ASN A 171 -19.84 1.53 -16.98
N THR A 172 -20.94 1.62 -16.23
CA THR A 172 -21.18 2.68 -15.26
C THR A 172 -20.39 2.45 -13.96
N PRO A 173 -20.26 3.47 -13.09
CA PRO A 173 -19.73 3.28 -11.74
C PRO A 173 -20.45 2.18 -10.94
N ASP A 174 -21.78 2.09 -11.02
CA ASP A 174 -22.54 1.05 -10.32
C ASP A 174 -22.17 -0.35 -10.81
N GLN A 175 -21.96 -0.52 -12.12
CA GLN A 175 -21.53 -1.79 -12.68
C GLN A 175 -20.09 -2.15 -12.29
N LEU A 176 -19.19 -1.17 -12.16
CA LEU A 176 -17.86 -1.40 -11.58
C LEU A 176 -17.98 -1.92 -10.15
N LEU A 177 -18.78 -1.25 -9.30
CA LEU A 177 -18.98 -1.67 -7.91
C LEU A 177 -19.57 -3.08 -7.83
N GLU A 178 -20.52 -3.41 -8.69
CA GLU A 178 -21.10 -4.76 -8.77
C GLU A 178 -20.06 -5.82 -9.17
N ILE A 179 -19.15 -5.51 -10.10
CA ILE A 179 -18.03 -6.40 -10.45
C ILE A 179 -17.12 -6.63 -9.24
N LEU A 180 -16.80 -5.56 -8.48
CA LEU A 180 -15.97 -5.68 -7.28
C LEU A 180 -16.66 -6.48 -6.18
N ARG A 181 -17.96 -6.25 -5.91
CA ARG A 181 -18.75 -7.05 -4.96
C ARG A 181 -18.70 -8.54 -5.29
N LYS A 182 -18.84 -8.90 -6.57
CA LYS A 182 -18.74 -10.31 -7.01
C LYS A 182 -17.34 -10.87 -6.77
N LYS A 183 -16.29 -10.08 -7.03
CA LYS A 183 -14.89 -10.50 -6.82
C LYS A 183 -14.58 -10.76 -5.34
N VAL A 184 -15.15 -9.94 -4.45
CA VAL A 184 -15.07 -10.12 -3.00
C VAL A 184 -15.85 -11.36 -2.56
N LYS A 185 -17.14 -11.45 -2.92
CA LYS A 185 -18.07 -12.51 -2.47
C LYS A 185 -17.72 -13.94 -2.91
N GLY A 186 -16.92 -14.13 -3.96
CA GLY A 186 -16.49 -15.46 -4.39
C GLY A 186 -15.47 -16.11 -3.44
N GLN A 187 -15.77 -16.12 -2.14
CA GLN A 187 -15.12 -16.89 -1.07
C GLN A 187 -16.07 -17.99 -0.62
#